data_AF-A0A6I3UZ63-F1
#
_entry.id   AF-A0A6I3UZ63-F1
#
_cell.length_a   1.000
_cell.length_b   1.000
_cell.length_c   1.000
_cell.angle_alpha   90.00
_cell.angle_beta   90.00
_cell.angle_gamma   90.00
#
_symmetry.space_group_name_H-M   'P 1'
#
loop_
_entity.id
_entity.type
_entity.pdbx_description
1 polymer ?
#
loop_
_entity_poly.entity_id
_entity_poly.type
_entity_poly.pdbx_seq_one_letter_code
_entity_poly.pdbx_strand_id
1 'polypeptide(L)'
;MGTTGFTIIDLIILIVYLLAVLVAGIYFSKKEMKGKEFFKGDGSVPWYVTSVSIFATMLSPISFLGLAGNSYAGSWILWFAQLGMVVAIPLTIRFILPIFARIDIDTAYDYLDKRFNSKALRIISALLFIIYQLGRMSIIMY
;
A
#
# COMPACT_ATOMS: atom_id res chain seq x y z
N MET A 1 -41.06 6.02 -8.39
CA MET A 1 -39.58 6.15 -8.38
C MET A 1 -39.16 6.39 -6.94
N GLY A 2 -38.82 5.32 -6.21
CA GLY A 2 -38.37 5.46 -4.82
C GLY A 2 -37.02 6.16 -4.79
N THR A 3 -36.83 7.09 -3.88
CA THR A 3 -35.58 7.79 -3.63
C THR A 3 -34.53 6.80 -3.12
N THR A 4 -33.88 6.07 -4.02
CA THR A 4 -32.66 5.29 -3.71
C THR A 4 -31.46 6.24 -3.72
N GLY A 5 -31.45 7.16 -2.77
CA GLY A 5 -30.31 8.02 -2.46
C GLY A 5 -29.53 7.48 -1.26
N PHE A 6 -28.46 8.18 -0.90
CA PHE A 6 -27.71 7.89 0.33
C PHE A 6 -28.63 8.03 1.54
N THR A 7 -28.86 6.92 2.24
CA THR A 7 -29.81 6.85 3.34
C THR A 7 -29.16 7.25 4.66
N ILE A 8 -30.00 7.49 5.68
CA ILE A 8 -29.51 7.73 7.05
C ILE A 8 -28.71 6.51 7.56
N ILE A 9 -29.09 5.29 7.16
CA ILE A 9 -28.35 4.07 7.54
C ILE A 9 -26.95 4.08 6.93
N ASP A 10 -26.81 4.45 5.65
CA ASP A 10 -25.50 4.56 4.99
C ASP A 10 -24.62 5.62 5.67
N LEU A 11 -25.21 6.76 6.06
CA LEU A 11 -24.51 7.80 6.81
C LEU A 11 -24.00 7.30 8.16
N ILE A 12 -24.83 6.57 8.91
CA ILE A 12 -24.45 5.98 10.19
C ILE A 12 -23.28 5.00 10.00
N ILE A 13 -23.36 4.11 9.01
CA ILE A 13 -22.29 3.14 8.71
C ILE A 13 -20.99 3.88 8.37
N LEU A 14 -21.05 4.92 7.53
CA LEU A 14 -19.89 5.73 7.15
C LEU A 14 -19.24 6.40 8.38
N ILE A 15 -20.04 7.05 9.23
CA ILE A 15 -19.52 7.72 10.42
C ILE A 15 -18.89 6.71 11.38
N VAL A 16 -19.54 5.58 11.62
CA VAL A 16 -18.99 4.51 12.49
C VAL A 16 -17.67 3.98 11.93
N TYR A 17 -17.58 3.75 10.63
CA TYR A 17 -16.34 3.33 9.97
C TYR A 17 -15.21 4.36 10.15
N LEU A 18 -15.49 5.64 9.88
CA LEU A 18 -14.49 6.70 10.03
C LEU A 18 -14.02 6.86 11.48
N LEU A 19 -14.95 6.77 12.44
CA LEU A 19 -14.61 6.80 13.87
C LEU A 19 -13.78 5.57 14.27
N ALA A 20 -14.12 4.38 13.79
CA ALA A 20 -13.34 3.17 14.08
C ALA A 20 -11.89 3.29 13.57
N VAL A 21 -11.70 3.78 12.35
CA VAL A 21 -10.36 4.03 11.77
C VAL A 21 -9.60 5.09 12.58
N LEU A 22 -10.26 6.20 12.94
CA LEU A 22 -9.66 7.26 13.75
C LEU A 22 -9.24 6.76 15.14
N VAL A 23 -10.13 6.05 15.83
CA VAL A 23 -9.86 5.48 17.16
C VAL A 23 -8.72 4.48 17.10
N ALA A 24 -8.68 3.62 16.08
CA ALA A 24 -7.56 2.70 15.86
C ALA A 24 -6.24 3.48 15.66
N GLY A 25 -6.24 4.52 14.82
CA GLY A 25 -5.08 5.37 14.60
C GLY A 25 -4.56 6.03 15.89
N ILE A 26 -5.46 6.60 16.69
CA ILE A 26 -5.11 7.21 17.99
C ILE A 26 -4.61 6.16 18.99
N TYR A 27 -5.23 4.97 19.02
CA TYR A 27 -4.81 3.90 19.92
C TYR A 27 -3.38 3.45 19.62
N PHE A 28 -3.04 3.21 18.35
CA PHE A 28 -1.68 2.81 17.95
C PHE A 28 -0.67 3.95 18.00
N SER A 29 -1.11 5.20 17.84
CA SER A 29 -0.27 6.40 18.02
C SER A 29 0.32 6.53 19.43
N LYS A 30 -0.29 5.92 20.45
CA LYS A 30 0.21 5.96 21.84
C LYS A 30 1.44 5.08 22.07
N LYS A 31 1.77 4.18 21.15
CA LYS A 31 3.00 3.37 21.23
C LYS A 31 4.18 4.30 20.94
N GLU A 32 5.01 4.60 21.94
CA GLU A 32 6.25 5.33 21.71
C GLU A 32 7.16 4.49 20.81
N MET A 33 7.31 4.89 19.55
CA MET A 33 8.28 4.32 18.61
C MET A 33 9.25 5.43 18.23
N LYS A 34 10.55 5.23 18.44
CA LYS A 34 11.56 6.27 18.19
C LYS A 34 12.33 5.97 16.90
N GLY A 35 12.47 6.98 16.04
CA GLY A 35 13.31 6.91 14.84
C GLY A 35 12.94 5.74 13.91
N LYS A 36 13.86 4.78 13.75
CA LYS A 36 13.71 3.66 12.81
C LYS A 36 12.57 2.70 13.16
N GLU A 37 12.26 2.55 14.44
CA GLU A 37 11.19 1.66 14.93
C GLU A 37 9.82 2.05 14.37
N PHE A 38 9.60 3.34 14.13
CA PHE A 38 8.35 3.84 13.55
C PHE A 38 8.13 3.33 12.11
N PHE A 39 9.21 3.16 11.34
CA PHE A 39 9.14 2.77 9.92
C PHE A 39 9.33 1.27 9.69
N LYS A 40 10.25 0.63 10.43
CA LYS A 40 10.53 -0.81 10.31
C LYS A 40 9.64 -1.67 11.22
N GLY A 41 9.02 -1.07 12.23
CA GLY A 41 8.51 -1.80 13.38
C GLY A 41 9.65 -2.30 14.28
N ASP A 42 9.29 -2.93 15.39
CA ASP A 42 10.19 -3.60 16.35
C ASP A 42 10.31 -5.11 16.05
N GLY A 43 9.84 -5.56 14.88
CA GLY A 43 9.78 -6.98 14.50
C GLY A 43 8.64 -7.76 15.16
N SER A 44 7.77 -7.13 15.95
CA SER A 44 6.66 -7.81 16.64
C SER A 44 5.42 -8.03 15.79
N VAL A 45 5.33 -7.40 14.61
CA VAL A 45 4.13 -7.46 13.75
C VAL A 45 4.04 -8.85 13.09
N PRO A 46 2.95 -9.62 13.34
CA PRO A 46 2.79 -10.93 12.74
C PRO A 46 2.72 -10.87 11.21
N TRP A 47 3.30 -11.87 10.54
CA TRP A 47 3.42 -11.88 9.07
C TRP A 47 2.08 -11.71 8.35
N TYR A 48 0.98 -12.27 8.87
CA TYR A 48 -0.34 -12.18 8.24
C TYR A 48 -0.89 -10.74 8.31
N VAL A 49 -0.61 -9.99 9.37
CA VAL A 49 -0.98 -8.57 9.49
C VAL A 49 -0.21 -7.75 8.47
N THR A 50 1.09 -8.00 8.34
CA THR A 50 1.95 -7.37 7.33
C THR A 50 1.48 -7.68 5.91
N SER A 51 1.10 -8.93 5.62
CA SER A 51 0.57 -9.33 4.31
C SER A 51 -0.73 -8.60 3.97
N VAL A 52 -1.68 -8.51 4.92
CA VAL A 52 -2.94 -7.77 4.72
C VAL A 52 -2.68 -6.28 4.51
N SER A 53 -1.73 -5.69 5.22
CA SER A 53 -1.33 -4.30 5.04
C SER A 53 -0.73 -4.03 3.65
N ILE A 54 0.17 -4.91 3.17
CA ILE A 54 0.73 -4.82 1.82
C ILE A 54 -0.39 -4.93 0.77
N PHE A 55 -1.29 -5.90 0.93
CA PHE A 55 -2.42 -6.07 0.01
C PHE A 55 -3.34 -4.84 0.00
N ALA A 56 -3.71 -4.32 1.16
CA ALA A 56 -4.51 -3.10 1.28
C ALA A 56 -3.84 -1.88 0.62
N THR A 57 -2.51 -1.77 0.70
CA THR A 57 -1.74 -0.68 0.07
C THR A 57 -1.72 -0.75 -1.46
N MET A 58 -1.81 -1.97 -2.02
CA MET A 58 -1.86 -2.18 -3.47
C MET A 58 -3.24 -1.87 -4.06
N LEU A 59 -4.31 -2.00 -3.27
CA LEU A 59 -5.66 -1.69 -3.72
C LEU A 59 -5.90 -0.18 -3.76
N SER A 60 -6.67 0.25 -4.76
CA SER A 60 -7.13 1.63 -4.88
C SER A 60 -8.54 1.68 -5.47
N PRO A 61 -9.31 2.76 -5.24
CA PRO A 61 -10.58 2.99 -5.91
C PRO A 61 -10.48 2.91 -7.44
N ILE A 62 -9.38 3.37 -8.02
CA ILE A 62 -9.11 3.30 -9.47
C ILE A 62 -9.08 1.85 -9.94
N SER A 63 -8.32 1.00 -9.26
CA SER A 63 -8.22 -0.43 -9.61
C SER A 63 -9.57 -1.13 -9.44
N PHE A 64 -10.30 -0.80 -8.36
CA PHE A 64 -11.60 -1.39 -8.08
C PHE A 64 -12.64 -1.03 -9.16
N LEU A 65 -12.80 0.25 -9.47
CA LEU A 65 -13.71 0.72 -10.51
C LEU A 65 -13.25 0.31 -11.92
N GLY A 66 -11.95 0.29 -12.18
CA GLY A 66 -11.39 -0.11 -13.47
C GLY A 66 -11.64 -1.58 -13.78
N LEU A 67 -11.42 -2.48 -12.82
CA LEU A 67 -11.69 -3.91 -12.99
C LEU A 67 -13.19 -4.19 -13.20
N ALA A 68 -14.03 -3.60 -12.34
CA ALA A 68 -15.49 -3.75 -12.43
C ALA A 68 -16.03 -3.14 -13.73
N GLY A 69 -15.58 -1.94 -14.09
CA GLY A 69 -15.98 -1.24 -15.31
C GLY A 69 -15.56 -1.98 -16.58
N ASN A 70 -14.35 -2.55 -16.62
CA ASN A 70 -13.92 -3.36 -17.75
C ASN A 70 -14.75 -4.64 -17.90
N SER A 71 -15.08 -5.28 -16.78
CA SER A 71 -15.93 -6.47 -16.74
C SER A 71 -17.35 -6.16 -17.19
N TYR A 72 -17.90 -5.03 -16.73
CA TYR A 72 -19.20 -4.52 -17.15
C TYR A 72 -19.23 -4.19 -18.65
N ALA A 73 -18.13 -3.66 -19.20
CA ALA A 73 -17.96 -3.43 -20.64
C ALA A 73 -17.75 -4.72 -21.46
N GLY A 74 -17.80 -5.90 -20.83
CA GLY A 74 -17.77 -7.20 -21.49
C GLY A 74 -16.38 -7.85 -21.61
N SER A 75 -15.35 -7.31 -20.96
CA SER A 75 -13.99 -7.88 -21.01
C SER A 75 -13.45 -8.24 -19.63
N TRP A 76 -12.80 -9.39 -19.54
CA TRP A 76 -12.17 -9.88 -18.30
C TRP A 76 -10.65 -9.77 -18.34
N ILE A 77 -10.09 -9.10 -19.37
CA ILE A 77 -8.65 -9.09 -19.59
C ILE A 77 -7.88 -8.48 -18.42
N LEU A 78 -8.44 -7.46 -17.75
CA LEU A 78 -7.80 -6.85 -16.59
C LEU A 78 -7.79 -7.78 -15.36
N TRP A 79 -8.74 -8.70 -15.25
CA TRP A 79 -8.73 -9.75 -14.22
C TRP A 79 -7.59 -10.75 -14.47
N PHE A 80 -7.44 -11.21 -15.72
CA PHE A 80 -6.35 -12.11 -16.09
C PHE A 80 -4.98 -11.47 -15.87
N ALA A 81 -4.84 -10.15 -16.08
CA ALA A 81 -3.61 -9.44 -15.78
C ALA A 81 -3.20 -9.55 -14.28
N GLN A 82 -4.16 -9.70 -13.36
CA GLN A 82 -3.86 -9.86 -11.93
C GLN A 82 -3.19 -11.22 -11.62
N LEU A 83 -3.39 -12.24 -12.45
CA LEU A 83 -2.74 -13.55 -12.26
C LEU A 83 -1.20 -13.45 -12.34
N GLY A 84 -0.66 -12.40 -12.94
CA GLY A 84 0.77 -12.10 -12.89
C GLY A 84 1.31 -12.02 -11.45
N MET A 85 0.50 -11.60 -10.47
CA MET A 85 0.89 -11.57 -9.06
C MET A 85 1.13 -12.96 -8.48
N VAL A 86 0.41 -13.99 -8.95
CA VAL A 86 0.58 -15.38 -8.51
C VAL A 86 1.99 -15.88 -8.83
N VAL A 87 2.60 -15.38 -9.91
CA VAL A 87 3.99 -15.70 -10.30
C VAL A 87 4.97 -14.72 -9.67
N ALA A 88 4.66 -13.42 -9.69
CA ALA A 88 5.57 -12.39 -9.20
C ALA A 88 5.85 -12.54 -7.69
N ILE A 89 4.84 -12.85 -6.87
CA ILE A 89 5.00 -12.94 -5.41
C ILE A 89 6.00 -14.04 -5.01
N PRO A 90 5.88 -15.32 -5.44
CA PRO A 90 6.87 -16.34 -5.15
C PRO A 90 8.28 -15.99 -5.62
N LEU A 91 8.41 -15.37 -6.80
CA LEU A 91 9.70 -14.92 -7.32
C LEU A 91 10.31 -13.82 -6.44
N THR A 92 9.53 -12.82 -6.05
CA THR A 92 9.96 -11.76 -5.15
C THR A 92 10.37 -12.33 -3.79
N ILE A 93 9.59 -13.25 -3.21
CA ILE A 93 9.93 -13.91 -1.94
C ILE A 93 11.22 -14.74 -2.08
N ARG A 94 11.41 -15.43 -3.20
CA ARG A 94 12.58 -16.32 -3.38
C ARG A 94 13.87 -15.56 -3.67
N PHE A 95 13.81 -14.51 -4.50
CA PHE A 95 15.01 -13.86 -5.04
C PHE A 95 15.28 -12.48 -4.45
N ILE A 96 14.24 -11.68 -4.21
CA ILE A 96 14.39 -10.27 -3.80
C ILE A 96 14.38 -10.13 -2.28
N LEU A 97 13.41 -10.75 -1.60
CA LEU A 97 13.26 -10.65 -0.15
C LEU A 97 14.54 -11.04 0.62
N PRO A 98 15.29 -12.10 0.28
CA PRO A 98 16.51 -12.45 1.01
C PRO A 98 17.61 -11.39 0.92
N ILE A 99 17.64 -10.60 -0.16
CA ILE A 99 18.61 -9.51 -0.33
C ILE A 99 18.27 -8.39 0.66
N PHE A 100 17.01 -7.97 0.69
CA PHE A 100 16.55 -6.88 1.57
C PHE A 100 16.55 -7.29 3.04
N ALA A 101 16.23 -8.54 3.37
CA ALA A 101 16.17 -9.02 4.74
C ALA A 101 17.55 -9.16 5.41
N ARG A 102 18.63 -9.30 4.64
CA ARG A 102 20.00 -9.49 5.17
C ARG A 102 20.80 -8.21 5.31
N ILE A 103 20.37 -7.12 4.68
CA ILE A 103 21.09 -5.85 4.65
C ILE A 103 20.38 -4.90 5.60
N ASP A 104 21.10 -4.30 6.56
CA ASP A 104 20.50 -3.26 7.40
C ASP A 104 20.32 -1.96 6.61
N ILE A 105 19.18 -1.82 5.95
CA ILE A 105 18.77 -0.65 5.16
C ILE A 105 17.44 -0.13 5.67
N ASP A 106 17.26 1.19 5.75
CA ASP A 106 16.05 1.79 6.31
C ASP A 106 14.99 2.02 5.23
N THR A 107 15.42 2.26 4.00
CA THR A 107 14.58 2.41 2.83
C THR A 107 15.03 1.49 1.70
N ALA A 108 14.13 1.19 0.76
CA ALA A 108 14.50 0.45 -0.44
C ALA A 108 15.58 1.18 -1.28
N TYR A 109 15.67 2.52 -1.17
CA TYR A 109 16.64 3.32 -1.90
C TYR A 109 18.04 3.31 -1.28
N ASP A 110 18.17 3.00 0.01
CA ASP A 110 19.49 2.79 0.64
C ASP A 110 20.22 1.60 0.01
N TYR A 111 19.47 0.62 -0.52
CA TYR A 111 20.06 -0.45 -1.32
C TYR A 111 20.83 0.09 -2.52
N LEU A 112 20.33 1.13 -3.19
CA LEU A 112 20.98 1.72 -4.37
C LEU A 112 22.29 2.41 -3.99
N ASP A 113 22.32 3.11 -2.86
CA ASP A 113 23.56 3.71 -2.33
C ASP A 113 24.59 2.61 -2.02
N LYS A 114 24.19 1.56 -1.28
CA LYS A 114 25.09 0.45 -0.94
C LYS A 114 25.57 -0.35 -2.15
N ARG A 115 24.71 -0.55 -3.16
CA ARG A 115 24.99 -1.38 -4.33
C ARG A 115 25.83 -0.67 -5.39
N PHE A 116 25.66 0.64 -5.55
CA PHE A 116 26.31 1.45 -6.59
C PHE A 116 27.25 2.52 -6.04
N ASN A 117 27.40 2.60 -4.72
CA ASN A 117 28.21 3.60 -4.00
C ASN A 117 27.86 5.04 -4.42
N SER A 118 26.56 5.32 -4.56
CA SER A 118 26.06 6.59 -5.10
C SER A 118 24.90 7.15 -4.28
N LYS A 119 25.24 8.14 -3.44
CA LYS A 119 24.26 8.93 -2.70
C LYS A 119 23.29 9.68 -3.62
N ALA A 120 23.78 10.12 -4.78
CA ALA A 120 22.95 10.80 -5.78
C ALA A 120 21.84 9.88 -6.30
N LEU A 121 22.15 8.61 -6.57
CA LEU A 121 21.17 7.63 -7.03
C LEU A 121 20.09 7.40 -5.98
N ARG A 122 20.47 7.25 -4.70
CA ARG A 122 19.51 7.13 -3.60
C ARG A 122 18.58 8.34 -3.53
N ILE A 123 19.12 9.56 -3.58
CA ILE A 123 18.34 10.79 -3.47
C ILE A 123 17.38 10.93 -4.66
N ILE A 124 17.87 10.73 -5.89
CA ILE A 124 17.04 10.85 -7.09
C ILE A 124 15.92 9.81 -7.07
N SER A 125 16.21 8.55 -6.76
CA SER A 125 15.18 7.51 -6.68
C SER A 125 14.14 7.77 -5.59
N ALA A 126 14.57 8.27 -4.42
CA ALA A 126 13.65 8.66 -3.35
C ALA A 126 12.77 9.85 -3.75
N LEU A 127 13.34 10.89 -4.39
CA LEU A 127 12.60 12.05 -4.88
C LEU A 127 11.58 11.65 -5.95
N LEU A 128 11.98 10.83 -6.93
CA LEU A 128 11.08 10.33 -7.97
C LEU A 128 9.92 9.53 -7.37
N PHE A 129 10.20 8.71 -6.36
CA PHE A 129 9.15 7.98 -5.65
C PHE A 129 8.19 8.90 -4.91
N ILE A 130 8.68 9.91 -4.20
CA ILE A 130 7.84 10.89 -3.50
C ILE A 130 6.94 11.62 -4.49
N ILE A 131 7.49 12.10 -5.61
CA ILE A 131 6.72 12.78 -6.67
C ILE A 131 5.66 11.85 -7.26
N TYR A 132 6.04 10.61 -7.59
CA TYR A 132 5.09 9.60 -8.08
C TYR A 132 3.97 9.33 -7.08
N GLN A 133 4.31 9.17 -5.80
CA GLN A 133 3.34 8.84 -4.76
C GLN A 133 2.38 10.01 -4.49
N LEU A 134 2.87 11.26 -4.54
CA LEU A 134 2.02 12.46 -4.48
C LEU A 134 1.06 12.51 -5.67
N GLY A 135 1.57 12.30 -6.89
CA GLY A 135 0.74 12.26 -8.09
C GLY A 135 -0.33 11.17 -8.02
N ARG A 136 0.05 9.96 -7.58
CA ARG A 136 -0.88 8.84 -7.37
C ARG A 136 -1.96 9.19 -6.35
N MET A 137 -1.60 9.80 -5.23
CA MET A 137 -2.57 10.21 -4.20
C MET A 137 -3.55 11.26 -4.73
N SER A 138 -3.07 12.24 -5.49
CA SER A 138 -3.94 13.23 -6.15
C SER A 138 -4.94 12.60 -7.11
N ILE A 139 -4.51 11.64 -7.94
CA ILE A 139 -5.39 10.96 -8.91
C ILE A 139 -6.41 10.06 -8.19
N ILE A 140 -6.04 9.43 -7.07
CA ILE A 140 -6.95 8.57 -6.31
C ILE A 140 -8.02 9.39 -5.57
N MET A 141 -7.70 10.62 -5.17
CA MET A 141 -8.63 11.50 -4.43
C MET A 141 -9.62 12.26 -5.32
N TYR A 142 -9.39 12.32 -6.64
CA TYR A 142 -10.26 12.98 -7.62
C TYR A 142 -11.16 11.97 -8.34
#